data_AF-A0A7J6SR04-F1
#
_entry.id   AF-A0A7J6SR04-F1
#
_cell.length_a   1.000
_cell.length_b   1.000
_cell.length_c   1.000
_cell.angle_alpha   90.00
_cell.angle_beta   90.00
_cell.angle_gamma   90.00
#
_symmetry.space_group_name_H-M   'P 1'
#
loop_
_entity.id
_entity.type
_entity.pdbx_description
1 polymer ?
#
loop_
_entity_poly.entity_id
_entity_poly.type
_entity_poly.pdbx_seq_one_letter_code
_entity_poly.pdbx_strand_id
1 'polypeptide(L)'
;CEREGIWLHVDASDGGGALFLEGHQEHRLQISRYADSINMSGSFWLPTGLDMEFLWVKEKRRMTAAFAATGDYLPKATETVSAPTLSKWSVPLGRQFRSLRLWCVLQYHGLRGLKRSIEAKVTAADSRAAAFDERLQGDHVGFEANASLTIEFIARYFESLEEGPVRDLELEPGSCAARLVEDGTSL
;
A
#
# COMPACT_ATOMS: atom_id res chain seq x y z
N CYS A 1 9.32 16.89 -10.82
CA CYS A 1 8.11 17.45 -10.19
C CYS A 1 8.33 18.86 -9.70
N GLU A 2 9.20 19.09 -8.70
CA GLU A 2 9.42 20.42 -8.11
C GLU A 2 9.80 21.52 -9.13
N ARG A 3 10.80 21.27 -9.99
CA ARG A 3 11.22 22.22 -11.04
C ARG A 3 10.09 22.63 -12.00
N GLU A 4 9.16 21.72 -12.26
CA GLU A 4 8.06 21.90 -13.22
C GLU A 4 6.74 22.28 -12.53
N GLY A 5 6.73 22.44 -11.19
CA GLY A 5 5.52 22.75 -10.42
C GLY A 5 4.46 21.63 -10.40
N ILE A 6 4.85 20.37 -10.63
CA ILE A 6 3.95 19.21 -10.68
C ILE A 6 3.82 18.57 -9.29
N TRP A 7 2.61 18.15 -8.93
CA TRP A 7 2.35 17.41 -7.69
C TRP A 7 3.01 16.03 -7.70
N LEU A 8 3.78 15.71 -6.65
CA LEU A 8 4.36 14.39 -6.44
C LEU A 8 3.61 13.62 -5.35
N HIS A 9 2.81 12.64 -5.76
CA HIS A 9 2.25 11.63 -4.85
C HIS A 9 3.11 10.36 -4.87
N VAL A 10 3.48 9.87 -3.70
CA VAL A 10 4.13 8.57 -3.54
C VAL A 10 3.07 7.55 -3.14
N ASP A 11 2.82 6.57 -4.02
CA ASP A 11 1.97 5.43 -3.66
C ASP A 11 2.80 4.39 -2.89
N ALA A 12 2.55 4.28 -1.58
CA ALA A 12 3.18 3.28 -0.73
C ALA A 12 2.13 2.35 -0.09
N SER A 13 1.04 2.07 -0.81
CA SER A 13 0.03 1.08 -0.41
C SER A 13 0.65 -0.27 -0.02
N ASP A 14 1.47 -0.83 -0.91
CA ASP A 14 2.18 -2.09 -0.68
C ASP A 14 3.55 -1.88 -0.02
N GLY A 15 4.36 -0.89 -0.41
CA GLY A 15 5.71 -0.72 0.16
C GLY A 15 5.76 0.05 1.50
N GLY A 16 4.67 0.70 1.92
CA GLY A 16 4.72 1.73 2.95
C GLY A 16 4.99 1.21 4.36
N GLY A 17 4.62 -0.04 4.67
CA GLY A 17 4.94 -0.64 5.97
C GLY A 17 6.44 -0.81 6.17
N ALA A 18 7.20 -1.16 5.13
CA ALA A 18 8.64 -1.30 5.19
C ALA A 18 9.36 0.01 5.58
N LEU A 19 8.75 1.17 5.28
CA LEU A 19 9.31 2.48 5.66
C LEU A 19 9.47 2.64 7.19
N PHE A 20 8.74 1.89 8.01
CA PHE A 20 8.91 1.92 9.47
C PHE A 20 10.15 1.18 9.97
N LEU A 21 10.82 0.40 9.11
CA LEU A 21 12.03 -0.32 9.47
C LEU A 21 13.25 0.61 9.44
N GLU A 22 14.26 0.25 10.22
CA GLU A 22 15.45 1.10 10.36
C GLU A 22 16.28 1.17 9.08
N GLY A 23 16.24 0.15 8.21
CA GLY A 23 16.96 0.14 6.93
C GLY A 23 16.49 1.19 5.91
N HIS A 24 15.29 1.76 6.08
CA HIS A 24 14.68 2.65 5.09
C HIS A 24 14.61 4.12 5.54
N GLN A 25 15.51 4.57 6.43
CA GLN A 25 15.52 5.97 6.88
C GLN A 25 15.76 6.94 5.72
N GLU A 26 16.65 6.59 4.79
CA GLU A 26 16.95 7.42 3.63
C GLU A 26 15.70 7.62 2.76
N HIS A 27 14.98 6.55 2.42
CA HIS A 27 13.73 6.66 1.67
C HIS A 27 12.72 7.56 2.36
N ARG A 28 12.56 7.45 3.69
CA ARG A 28 11.69 8.35 4.47
C ARG A 28 12.12 9.81 4.33
N LEU A 29 13.42 10.10 4.42
CA LEU A 29 13.96 11.45 4.26
C LEU A 29 13.71 11.99 2.85
N GLN A 30 13.98 11.20 1.81
CA GLN A 30 13.74 11.55 0.42
C GLN A 30 12.25 11.85 0.17
N ILE A 31 11.35 10.97 0.62
CA ILE A 31 9.90 11.14 0.52
C ILE A 31 9.47 12.41 1.25
N SER A 32 9.90 12.62 2.50
CA SER A 32 9.51 13.79 3.28
C SER A 32 9.96 15.11 2.64
N ARG A 33 11.09 15.09 1.92
CA ARG A 33 11.65 16.25 1.26
C ARG A 33 10.87 16.60 0.00
N TYR A 34 10.66 15.62 -0.86
CA TYR A 34 10.19 15.86 -2.23
C TYR A 34 8.70 15.57 -2.46
N ALA A 35 8.08 14.66 -1.72
CA ALA A 35 6.69 14.29 -1.93
C ALA A 35 5.72 15.33 -1.36
N ASP A 36 4.66 15.62 -2.11
CA ASP A 36 3.54 16.45 -1.65
C ASP A 36 2.52 15.62 -0.85
N SER A 37 2.37 14.34 -1.20
CA SER A 37 1.57 13.37 -0.44
C SER A 37 2.12 11.96 -0.52
N ILE A 38 1.81 11.16 0.50
CA ILE A 38 2.09 9.72 0.55
C ILE A 38 0.91 8.98 1.17
N ASN A 39 0.54 7.84 0.60
CA ASN A 39 -0.42 6.91 1.20
C ASN A 39 0.28 5.66 1.74
N MET A 40 -0.43 4.90 2.58
CA MET A 40 -0.02 3.56 2.98
C MET A 40 -1.25 2.78 3.43
N SER A 41 -1.32 1.50 3.06
CA SER A 41 -2.37 0.64 3.56
C SER A 41 -2.00 0.01 4.90
N GLY A 42 -2.79 0.36 5.92
CA GLY A 42 -2.80 -0.34 7.18
C GLY A 42 -3.36 -1.76 7.06
N SER A 43 -4.27 -2.02 6.12
CA SER A 43 -4.88 -3.33 5.98
C SER A 43 -3.92 -4.42 5.50
N PHE A 44 -2.91 -4.06 4.72
CA PHE A 44 -1.86 -5.00 4.30
C PHE A 44 -0.80 -5.23 5.40
N TRP A 45 -0.38 -4.16 6.07
CA TRP A 45 0.77 -4.20 6.97
C TRP A 45 0.45 -4.37 8.45
N LEU A 46 -0.70 -3.86 8.89
CA LEU A 46 -1.11 -3.85 10.28
C LEU A 46 -2.25 -4.87 10.49
N PRO A 47 -2.38 -5.45 11.70
CA PRO A 47 -3.48 -6.36 12.03
C PRO A 47 -4.78 -5.59 12.30
N THR A 48 -5.21 -4.75 11.36
CA THR A 48 -6.42 -3.92 11.45
C THR A 48 -7.60 -4.48 10.67
N GLY A 49 -7.37 -5.40 9.72
CA GLY A 49 -8.37 -5.82 8.74
C GLY A 49 -8.73 -4.71 7.73
N LEU A 50 -9.62 -5.01 6.79
CA LEU A 50 -10.15 -4.05 5.81
C LEU A 50 -11.27 -3.18 6.41
N ASP A 51 -11.44 -1.91 6.06
CA ASP A 51 -10.58 -1.02 5.25
C ASP A 51 -9.74 -0.10 6.16
N MET A 52 -8.43 0.00 5.96
CA MET A 52 -7.56 0.89 6.73
C MET A 52 -6.47 1.46 5.83
N GLU A 53 -6.70 2.70 5.38
CA GLU A 53 -5.77 3.45 4.53
C GLU A 53 -5.32 4.71 5.25
N PHE A 54 -4.04 5.04 5.08
CA PHE A 54 -3.43 6.25 5.60
C PHE A 54 -3.04 7.15 4.44
N LEU A 55 -3.24 8.44 4.62
CA LEU A 55 -2.82 9.47 3.69
C LEU A 55 -2.21 10.63 4.47
N TRP A 56 -0.97 10.96 4.15
CA TRP A 56 -0.29 12.14 4.65
C TRP A 56 -0.10 13.12 3.51
N VAL A 57 -0.40 14.39 3.77
CA VAL A 57 -0.25 15.48 2.81
C VAL A 57 0.52 16.61 3.46
N LYS A 58 1.54 17.11 2.77
CA LYS A 58 2.45 18.14 3.25
C LYS A 58 1.71 19.47 3.49
N GLU A 59 0.82 19.85 2.58
CA GLU A 59 0.03 21.08 2.69
C GLU A 59 -1.48 20.80 2.91
N LYS A 60 -1.90 20.81 4.18
CA LYS A 60 -3.30 20.62 4.59
C LYS A 60 -4.29 21.58 3.91
N ARG A 61 -3.87 22.80 3.56
CA ARG A 61 -4.73 23.80 2.90
C ARG A 61 -5.19 23.33 1.53
N ARG A 62 -4.31 22.71 0.75
CA ARG A 62 -4.63 22.17 -0.57
C ARG A 62 -5.66 21.04 -0.49
N MET A 63 -5.49 20.13 0.46
CA MET A 63 -6.47 19.07 0.75
C MET A 63 -7.84 19.65 1.12
N THR A 64 -7.86 20.65 2.01
CA THR A 64 -9.10 21.30 2.45
C THR A 64 -9.80 22.06 1.32
N ALA A 65 -9.03 22.70 0.43
CA ALA A 65 -9.56 23.41 -0.73
C ALA A 65 -10.14 22.45 -1.77
N ALA A 66 -9.48 21.30 -2.00
CA ALA A 66 -9.91 20.30 -2.98
C ALA A 66 -11.28 19.69 -2.63
N PHE A 67 -11.56 19.45 -1.34
CA PHE A 67 -12.84 18.94 -0.87
C PHE A 67 -13.70 20.00 -0.18
N ALA A 68 -13.52 21.28 -0.52
CA ALA A 68 -14.34 22.37 0.00
C ALA A 68 -15.74 22.32 -0.63
N ALA A 69 -16.59 21.41 -0.13
CA ALA A 69 -18.01 21.43 -0.46
C ALA A 69 -18.72 22.50 0.38
N THR A 70 -19.47 23.37 -0.29
CA THR A 70 -20.30 24.41 0.33
C THR A 70 -21.75 24.22 -0.05
N GLY A 71 -22.64 24.17 0.94
CA GLY A 71 -24.08 24.18 0.75
C GLY A 71 -24.73 24.81 1.98
N ASP A 72 -25.87 25.46 1.82
CA ASP A 72 -26.53 26.18 2.92
C ASP A 72 -26.97 25.25 4.06
N TYR A 73 -27.16 23.97 3.76
CA TYR A 73 -27.46 22.91 4.72
C TYR A 73 -26.22 22.35 5.43
N LEU A 74 -25.01 22.67 4.96
CA LEU A 74 -23.77 22.22 5.59
C LEU A 74 -23.39 23.15 6.75
N PRO A 75 -22.91 22.59 7.88
CA PRO A 75 -22.43 23.41 8.98
C PRO A 75 -21.31 24.33 8.48
N LYS A 76 -21.51 25.65 8.60
CA LYS A 76 -20.43 26.61 8.37
C LYS A 76 -19.36 26.34 9.42
N ALA A 77 -18.13 26.10 8.97
CA ALA A 77 -17.02 25.84 9.86
C ALA A 77 -16.84 27.06 10.77
N THR A 78 -17.23 26.92 12.04
CA THR A 78 -16.99 27.96 13.05
C THR A 78 -15.51 27.94 13.38
N GLU A 79 -14.85 29.09 13.30
CA GLU A 79 -13.42 29.28 13.61
C GLU A 79 -13.04 28.89 15.05
N THR A 80 -14.03 28.57 15.89
CA THR A 80 -13.89 28.21 17.30
C THR A 80 -13.50 26.76 17.56
N VAL A 81 -13.59 25.86 16.57
CA VAL A 81 -13.22 24.45 16.76
C VAL A 81 -11.79 24.23 16.28
N SER A 82 -10.85 24.14 17.23
CA SER A 82 -9.43 23.81 17.00
C SER A 82 -9.23 22.46 16.26
N ALA A 83 -10.24 21.59 16.29
CA ALA A 83 -10.19 20.28 15.63
C ALA A 83 -10.44 20.37 14.11
N PRO A 84 -9.69 19.63 13.28
CA PRO A 84 -9.89 19.60 11.83
C PRO A 84 -11.26 19.02 11.48
N THR A 85 -12.03 19.73 10.65
CA THR A 85 -13.25 19.19 10.03
C THR A 85 -12.87 18.16 8.98
N LEU A 86 -12.88 16.88 9.36
CA LEU A 86 -12.44 15.78 8.49
C LEU A 86 -13.30 15.61 7.22
N SER A 87 -14.52 16.18 7.16
CA SER A 87 -15.35 16.16 5.94
C SER A 87 -14.72 16.93 4.78
N LYS A 88 -13.81 17.85 5.08
CA LYS A 88 -13.07 18.60 4.07
C LYS A 88 -11.83 17.87 3.57
N TRP A 89 -11.58 16.63 3.99
CA TRP A 89 -10.40 15.84 3.61
C TRP A 89 -10.76 14.50 2.95
N SER A 90 -12.03 14.29 2.64
CA SER A 90 -12.52 13.05 2.05
C SER A 90 -13.76 13.30 1.22
N VAL A 91 -14.01 12.46 0.21
CA VAL A 91 -15.24 12.51 -0.59
C VAL A 91 -16.53 12.36 0.25
N PRO A 92 -16.65 11.37 1.16
CA PRO A 92 -17.87 11.21 1.94
C PRO A 92 -17.96 12.23 3.08
N LEU A 93 -19.19 12.74 3.32
CA LEU A 93 -19.51 13.60 4.46
C LEU A 93 -19.45 12.83 5.78
N GLY A 94 -20.07 11.65 5.82
CA GLY A 94 -20.05 10.71 6.94
C GLY A 94 -18.81 9.82 6.94
N ARG A 95 -18.35 9.40 8.12
CA ARG A 95 -17.21 8.47 8.27
C ARG A 95 -17.41 7.51 9.43
N GLN A 96 -16.87 6.31 9.27
CA GLN A 96 -16.73 5.36 10.36
C GLN A 96 -15.59 5.80 11.29
N PHE A 97 -15.62 5.33 12.55
CA PHE A 97 -14.61 5.66 13.55
C PHE A 97 -13.34 4.78 13.43
N ARG A 98 -12.71 4.78 12.24
CA ARG A 98 -11.56 3.91 11.93
C ARG A 98 -10.36 4.11 12.87
N SER A 99 -10.18 5.33 13.39
CA SER A 99 -9.08 5.64 14.31
C SER A 99 -9.18 4.90 15.65
N LEU A 100 -10.38 4.53 16.11
CA LEU A 100 -10.54 3.76 17.34
C LEU A 100 -9.94 2.35 17.19
N ARG A 101 -10.23 1.68 16.07
CA ARG A 101 -9.66 0.37 15.76
C ARG A 101 -8.13 0.43 15.68
N LEU A 102 -7.59 1.44 15.01
CA LEU A 102 -6.15 1.67 14.95
C LEU A 102 -5.55 1.90 16.35
N TRP A 103 -6.22 2.72 17.17
CA TRP A 103 -5.78 2.98 18.53
C TRP A 103 -5.73 1.70 19.35
N CYS A 104 -6.76 0.84 19.29
CA CYS A 104 -6.75 -0.47 19.96
C CYS A 104 -5.57 -1.35 19.49
N VAL A 105 -5.29 -1.40 18.18
CA VAL A 105 -4.15 -2.13 17.62
C VAL A 105 -2.82 -1.59 18.14
N LEU A 106 -2.66 -0.26 18.18
CA LEU A 106 -1.46 0.40 18.73
C LEU A 106 -1.28 0.12 20.22
N GLN A 107 -2.36 0.15 21.01
CA GLN A 107 -2.30 -0.15 22.45
C GLN A 107 -1.98 -1.62 22.70
N TYR A 108 -2.58 -2.55 21.95
CA TYR A 108 -2.41 -3.98 22.16
C TYR A 108 -1.03 -4.48 21.74
N HIS A 109 -0.57 -4.12 20.53
CA HIS A 109 0.72 -4.60 20.02
C HIS A 109 1.90 -3.71 20.46
N GLY A 110 1.66 -2.43 20.71
CA GLY A 110 2.72 -1.43 20.85
C GLY A 110 3.52 -1.21 19.56
N LEU A 111 4.31 -0.14 19.51
CA LEU A 111 5.14 0.16 18.33
C LEU A 111 6.18 -0.93 18.04
N ARG A 112 6.80 -1.49 19.08
CA ARG A 112 7.80 -2.56 18.94
C ARG A 112 7.18 -3.87 18.45
N GLY A 113 5.93 -4.16 18.81
CA GLY A 113 5.22 -5.35 18.31
C GLY A 113 4.88 -5.21 16.83
N LEU A 114 4.37 -4.04 16.44
CA LEU A 114 4.07 -3.75 15.03
C LEU A 114 5.33 -3.77 14.15
N LYS A 115 6.42 -3.15 14.60
CA LYS A 115 7.70 -3.16 13.87
C LYS A 115 8.19 -4.59 13.65
N ARG A 116 8.18 -5.44 14.68
CA ARG A 116 8.55 -6.87 14.55
C ARG A 116 7.63 -7.63 13.60
N SER A 117 6.33 -7.34 13.59
CA SER A 117 5.40 -7.96 12.65
C SER A 117 5.71 -7.60 11.19
N ILE A 118 6.12 -6.36 10.94
CA ILE A 118 6.53 -5.89 9.62
C ILE A 118 7.88 -6.52 9.23
N GLU A 119 8.87 -6.52 10.13
CA GLU A 119 10.17 -7.17 9.92
C GLU A 119 10.00 -8.65 9.57
N ALA A 120 9.17 -9.38 10.30
CA ALA A 120 8.90 -10.79 10.03
C ALA A 120 8.26 -11.03 8.66
N LYS A 121 7.36 -10.15 8.22
CA LYS A 121 6.75 -10.22 6.87
C LYS A 121 7.83 -10.03 5.79
N VAL A 122 8.68 -9.00 5.93
CA VAL A 122 9.76 -8.71 4.98
C VAL A 122 10.79 -9.85 4.94
N THR A 123 11.31 -10.30 6.09
CA THR A 123 12.26 -11.42 6.15
C THR A 123 11.68 -12.71 5.54
N ALA A 124 10.40 -13.00 5.82
CA ALA A 124 9.76 -14.18 5.25
C ALA A 124 9.55 -14.06 3.74
N ALA A 125 9.36 -12.84 3.23
CA ALA A 125 9.27 -12.57 1.81
C ALA A 125 10.66 -12.76 1.15
N ASP A 126 11.71 -12.16 1.70
CA ASP A 126 13.09 -12.29 1.20
C ASP A 126 13.57 -13.75 1.19
N SER A 127 13.27 -14.50 2.25
CA SER A 127 13.64 -15.93 2.34
C SER A 127 12.95 -16.79 1.27
N ARG A 128 11.69 -16.48 0.93
CA ARG A 128 10.96 -17.17 -0.13
C ARG A 128 11.48 -16.79 -1.51
N ALA A 129 11.83 -15.52 -1.73
CA ALA A 129 12.46 -15.07 -2.96
C ALA A 129 13.77 -15.83 -3.21
N ALA A 130 14.66 -15.88 -2.20
CA ALA A 130 15.93 -16.60 -2.31
C ALA A 130 15.75 -18.10 -2.60
N ALA A 131 14.81 -18.77 -1.93
CA ALA A 131 14.51 -20.19 -2.17
C ALA A 131 13.89 -20.42 -3.56
N PHE A 132 13.13 -19.45 -4.07
CA PHE A 132 12.55 -19.49 -5.40
C PHE A 132 13.63 -19.34 -6.48
N ASP A 133 14.55 -18.38 -6.31
CA ASP A 133 15.69 -18.15 -7.22
C ASP A 133 16.61 -19.37 -7.31
N GLU A 134 16.90 -20.04 -6.18
CA GLU A 134 17.70 -21.28 -6.16
C GLU A 134 17.04 -22.40 -6.97
N ARG A 135 15.72 -22.53 -6.88
CA ARG A 135 14.95 -23.57 -7.58
C ARG A 135 14.81 -23.31 -9.08
N LEU A 136 14.93 -22.05 -9.49
CA LEU A 136 14.80 -21.59 -10.87
C LEU A 136 16.05 -21.77 -11.73
N GLN A 137 17.22 -21.97 -11.14
CA GLN A 137 18.47 -22.22 -11.89
C GLN A 137 18.44 -23.52 -12.74
N GLY A 138 17.35 -24.29 -12.71
CA GLY A 138 17.12 -25.50 -13.51
C GLY A 138 16.25 -25.35 -14.77
N ASP A 139 15.48 -24.26 -14.94
CA ASP A 139 14.55 -24.08 -16.07
C ASP A 139 14.71 -22.69 -16.70
N HIS A 140 14.63 -22.61 -18.04
CA HIS A 140 14.96 -21.45 -18.89
C HIS A 140 14.07 -20.19 -18.74
N VAL A 141 13.42 -19.94 -17.61
CA VAL A 141 12.52 -18.80 -17.41
C VAL A 141 13.04 -17.94 -16.26
N GLY A 142 13.78 -16.87 -16.55
CA GLY A 142 14.27 -15.96 -15.53
C GLY A 142 13.13 -15.17 -14.88
N PHE A 143 12.98 -15.27 -13.56
CA PHE A 143 12.23 -14.32 -12.74
C PHE A 143 13.24 -13.48 -11.97
N GLU A 144 13.18 -12.15 -12.07
CA GLU A 144 13.99 -11.25 -11.27
C GLU A 144 13.18 -10.88 -10.03
N ALA A 145 13.80 -10.96 -8.86
CA ALA A 145 13.16 -10.60 -7.60
C ALA A 145 13.24 -9.08 -7.38
N ASN A 146 12.11 -8.38 -7.54
CA ASN A 146 11.96 -7.01 -7.12
C ASN A 146 11.06 -6.91 -5.88
N ALA A 147 11.30 -5.90 -5.04
CA ALA A 147 10.84 -5.82 -3.65
C ALA A 147 9.32 -5.67 -3.42
N SER A 148 8.49 -6.02 -4.40
CA SER A 148 7.05 -6.24 -4.23
C SER A 148 6.72 -7.67 -4.66
N LEU A 149 6.87 -8.60 -3.72
CA LEU A 149 6.64 -10.04 -3.89
C LEU A 149 5.16 -10.41 -4.16
N THR A 150 4.31 -9.45 -4.52
CA THR A 150 2.92 -9.69 -4.93
C THR A 150 2.61 -9.14 -6.33
N ILE A 151 3.25 -8.06 -6.77
CA ILE A 151 2.91 -7.42 -8.06
C ILE A 151 3.72 -8.02 -9.23
N GLU A 152 4.93 -8.53 -9.00
CA GLU A 152 5.77 -9.06 -10.08
C GLU A 152 5.32 -10.45 -10.60
N PHE A 153 4.67 -11.26 -9.74
CA PHE A 153 4.07 -12.54 -10.16
C PHE A 153 3.02 -12.36 -11.27
N ILE A 154 2.32 -11.22 -11.26
CA ILE A 154 1.30 -10.88 -12.27
C ILE A 154 1.96 -10.22 -13.48
N ALA A 155 2.89 -9.28 -13.29
CA ALA A 155 3.48 -8.49 -14.39
C ALA A 155 4.27 -9.34 -15.41
N ARG A 156 5.11 -10.28 -14.96
CA ARG A 156 5.89 -11.14 -15.90
C ARG A 156 5.08 -12.27 -16.54
N TYR A 157 3.99 -12.71 -15.92
CA TYR A 157 3.02 -13.60 -16.58
C TYR A 157 2.45 -12.92 -17.84
N PHE A 158 2.19 -11.61 -17.80
CA PHE A 158 1.73 -10.83 -18.95
C PHE A 158 2.82 -10.53 -19.99
N GLU A 159 4.07 -10.30 -19.61
CA GLU A 159 5.17 -10.11 -20.60
C GLU A 159 5.44 -11.39 -21.41
N SER A 160 5.28 -12.57 -20.81
CA SER A 160 5.38 -13.85 -21.55
C SER A 160 4.23 -14.10 -22.55
N LEU A 161 3.17 -13.29 -22.49
CA LEU A 161 2.02 -13.35 -23.40
C LEU A 161 2.13 -12.39 -24.59
N GLU A 162 3.18 -11.56 -24.70
CA GLU A 162 3.35 -10.61 -25.81
C GLU A 162 3.55 -11.25 -27.19
N GLU A 163 3.70 -12.59 -27.30
CA GLU A 163 3.69 -13.30 -28.58
C GLU A 163 2.30 -13.83 -29.02
N GLY A 164 1.21 -13.51 -28.31
CA GLY A 164 -0.14 -13.98 -28.70
C GLY A 164 -1.28 -13.01 -28.34
N PRO A 165 -2.45 -13.12 -29.00
CA PRO A 165 -3.61 -12.30 -28.63
C PRO A 165 -3.99 -12.61 -27.18
N VAL A 166 -4.22 -11.55 -26.38
CA VAL A 166 -4.73 -11.63 -25.01
C VAL A 166 -6.05 -12.41 -25.05
N ARG A 167 -5.99 -13.70 -24.74
CA ARG A 167 -7.17 -14.54 -24.50
C ARG A 167 -7.70 -14.19 -23.12
N ASP A 168 -9.01 -14.34 -22.94
CA ASP A 168 -9.69 -14.16 -21.66
C ASP A 168 -8.87 -14.81 -20.52
N LEU A 169 -8.68 -14.07 -19.43
CA LEU A 169 -7.93 -14.47 -18.22
C LEU A 169 -8.62 -15.61 -17.44
N GLU A 170 -9.00 -16.68 -18.13
CA GLU A 170 -9.27 -17.95 -17.50
C GLU A 170 -7.92 -18.62 -17.24
N LEU A 171 -7.66 -19.02 -15.99
CA LEU A 171 -6.49 -19.82 -15.63
C LEU A 171 -6.46 -21.04 -16.55
N GLU A 172 -5.53 -21.07 -17.51
CA GLU A 172 -5.40 -22.18 -18.45
C GLU A 172 -5.34 -23.50 -17.65
N PRO A 173 -6.25 -24.47 -17.91
CA PRO A 173 -6.27 -25.74 -17.21
C PRO A 173 -4.91 -26.44 -17.31
N GLY A 174 -4.26 -26.67 -16.17
CA GLY A 174 -2.93 -27.27 -16.10
C GLY A 174 -1.76 -26.30 -15.98
N SER A 175 -2.00 -24.99 -15.98
CA SER A 175 -1.00 -23.99 -15.56
C SER A 175 -0.57 -24.23 -14.10
N CYS A 176 0.66 -23.84 -13.74
CA CYS A 176 1.12 -23.92 -12.35
C CYS A 176 0.18 -23.20 -11.38
N ALA A 177 -0.41 -22.07 -11.79
CA ALA A 177 -1.39 -21.35 -11.00
C ALA A 177 -2.71 -22.15 -10.84
N ALA A 178 -3.21 -22.79 -11.90
CA ALA A 178 -4.39 -23.66 -11.82
C ALA A 178 -4.16 -24.86 -10.90
N ARG A 179 -2.98 -25.49 -10.97
CA ARG A 179 -2.63 -26.64 -10.12
C ARG A 179 -2.52 -26.26 -8.64
N LEU A 180 -1.96 -25.09 -8.32
CA LEU A 180 -1.89 -24.60 -6.94
C LEU A 180 -3.29 -24.33 -6.37
N VAL A 181 -4.22 -23.85 -7.20
CA VAL A 181 -5.63 -23.67 -6.82
C VAL A 181 -6.33 -25.02 -6.62
N GLU A 182 -6.09 -25.99 -7.51
CA GLU A 182 -6.65 -27.35 -7.43
C GLU A 182 -6.13 -28.14 -6.22
N ASP A 183 -4.84 -28.01 -5.90
CA ASP A 183 -4.19 -28.66 -4.76
C ASP A 183 -4.57 -28.02 -3.41
N GLY A 184 -5.41 -26.97 -3.42
CA GLY A 184 -5.84 -26.26 -2.21
C GLY A 184 -4.71 -25.51 -1.51
N THR A 185 -3.61 -25.22 -2.22
CA THR A 185 -2.43 -24.51 -1.72
C THR A 185 -2.45 -23.02 -2.07
N SER A 186 -3.58 -22.50 -2.56
CA SER A 186 -3.79 -21.07 -2.74
C SER A 186 -3.60 -20.32 -1.42
N LEU A 187 -2.72 -19.31 -1.44
CA LEU A 187 -2.52 -18.30 -0.39
C LEU A 187 -3.81 -17.54 -0.08
#